data_AF-G0PJR4-F1
#
_entry.id   AF-G0PJR4-F1
#
_cell.length_a   1.000
_cell.length_b   1.000
_cell.length_c   1.000
_cell.angle_alpha   90.00
_cell.angle_beta   90.00
_cell.angle_gamma   90.00
#
_symmetry.space_group_name_H-M   'P 1'
#
loop_
_entity.id
_entity.type
_entity.pdbx_description
1 polymer ?
#
loop_
_entity_poly.entity_id
_entity_poly.type
_entity_poly.pdbx_seq_one_letter_code
_entity_poly.pdbx_strand_id
1 'polypeptide(L)'
;MFIFLLLVFLSAPLCKYIVYPLLFAFLKWKRPVRKFTAPTAKIRDILNPDKDEWEMEYVKKEEIITISGSGEDDSFIFIQIITKNGIHTAHIRIFEQNILYSGSYDAFFSDNRTITCGPLLIELRNPFRKWRINFRGYLQDNIGNSHFITLSGWWRCVTNARFFYSNAPLKSFKDIYNNMPMKVARNLLFMEKYRRGNVFHQMGEYHAEIKIGTGDTVEHRYRGLRHRNPLDLEHSSTQFHTYLNDGNAISHRVNDITYVTRGSHTMSYGERVSHGIAFRADHSVRPITLHNSQSLESESMIPIQFNFSSGKFLPIQMRKGRKLSHFTFLREDNKVVDVTTFKVHYTLFTGVGFVVRVSEVLKEIPAKQLDSFPEYHAFGTEKLRQVLPFGHRACQDKLLTGGKGANLARLQAITNDFHVPPGIVVTTAAFNEHIEVNSSIKEAIQLLDQCGKSADYYEEVGKEIEQLLIGSKVSEYLWNEIKEWLPNSEYYAVRSSAVGEDGADLSSAGQLESYLDVVENDIYEKLKLCWASNFRREVLNYRKNYGQQLNPSMAVVIQVMDRNGVAGVMFTANPVNLDRGEIVINALKGSGELIVSGSTTPDEIHVNRISRDVVINKLSD
;
A
#
# COMPACT_ATOMS: atom_id res chain seq x y z
N MET A 1 -37.41 26.12 -35.73
CA MET A 1 -36.29 25.91 -36.67
C MET A 1 -34.92 25.92 -35.97
N PHE A 2 -34.60 26.89 -35.10
CA PHE A 2 -33.33 26.94 -34.35
C PHE A 2 -33.08 25.74 -33.40
N ILE A 3 -34.13 25.16 -32.80
CA ILE A 3 -34.02 23.98 -31.92
C ILE A 3 -33.70 22.70 -32.72
N PHE A 4 -34.11 22.64 -33.99
CA PHE A 4 -33.89 21.47 -34.86
C PHE A 4 -32.44 21.41 -35.36
N LEU A 5 -31.79 22.57 -35.57
CA LEU A 5 -30.36 22.63 -35.91
C LEU A 5 -29.45 22.24 -34.73
N LEU A 6 -29.86 22.51 -33.48
CA LEU A 6 -29.07 22.16 -32.29
C LEU A 6 -29.01 20.63 -32.05
N LEU A 7 -30.05 19.91 -32.48
CA LEU A 7 -30.16 18.45 -32.36
C LEU A 7 -29.22 17.68 -33.30
N VAL A 8 -28.70 18.31 -34.36
CA VAL A 8 -27.84 17.66 -35.36
C VAL A 8 -26.35 17.67 -34.96
N PHE A 9 -25.94 18.53 -34.01
CA PHE A 9 -24.53 18.68 -33.60
C PHE A 9 -24.19 18.18 -32.18
N LEU A 10 -25.17 17.71 -31.41
CA LEU A 10 -24.93 17.21 -30.05
C LEU A 10 -24.86 15.68 -30.04
N SER A 11 -23.74 15.14 -29.57
CA SER A 11 -23.59 13.69 -29.34
C SER A 11 -24.77 13.13 -28.54
N ALA A 12 -25.18 11.89 -28.87
CA ALA A 12 -26.36 11.21 -28.33
C ALA A 12 -26.56 11.28 -26.78
N PRO A 13 -25.51 11.37 -25.93
CA PRO A 13 -25.68 11.53 -24.48
C PRO A 13 -26.24 12.90 -24.07
N LEU A 14 -25.83 13.99 -24.73
CA LEU A 14 -26.20 15.37 -24.35
C LEU A 14 -27.69 15.68 -24.60
N CYS A 15 -28.26 15.12 -25.67
CA CYS A 15 -29.70 15.24 -25.95
C CYS A 15 -30.55 14.61 -24.84
N LYS A 16 -30.08 13.53 -24.21
CA LYS A 16 -30.82 12.76 -23.21
C LYS A 16 -31.01 13.49 -21.88
N TYR A 17 -30.07 14.38 -21.52
CA TYR A 17 -30.04 15.04 -20.21
C TYR A 17 -30.30 16.56 -20.24
N ILE A 18 -30.19 17.21 -21.40
CA ILE A 18 -30.48 18.65 -21.53
C ILE A 18 -31.81 18.86 -22.26
N VAL A 19 -31.99 18.24 -23.43
CA VAL A 19 -33.13 18.51 -24.32
C VAL A 19 -34.41 17.87 -23.80
N TYR A 20 -34.37 16.62 -23.32
CA TYR A 20 -35.54 15.93 -22.77
C TYR A 20 -36.13 16.63 -21.53
N PRO A 21 -35.35 17.03 -20.51
CA PRO A 21 -35.89 17.74 -19.35
C PRO A 21 -36.40 19.16 -19.68
N LEU A 22 -35.78 19.85 -20.64
CA LEU A 22 -36.24 21.16 -21.13
C LEU A 22 -37.58 21.06 -21.86
N LEU A 23 -37.75 20.06 -22.74
CA LEU A 23 -39.04 19.76 -23.39
C LEU A 23 -40.11 19.38 -22.38
N PHE A 24 -39.76 18.59 -21.36
CA PHE A 24 -40.67 18.19 -20.28
C PHE A 24 -41.07 19.36 -19.37
N ALA A 25 -40.17 20.34 -19.18
CA ALA A 25 -40.45 21.54 -18.40
C ALA A 25 -41.30 22.56 -19.17
N PHE A 26 -41.14 22.67 -20.50
CA PHE A 26 -41.90 23.56 -21.37
C PHE A 26 -43.35 23.08 -21.59
N LEU A 27 -43.58 21.76 -21.63
CA LEU A 27 -44.89 21.16 -21.95
C LEU A 27 -45.82 20.93 -20.74
N LYS A 28 -45.63 21.61 -19.61
CA LYS A 28 -46.48 21.41 -18.43
C LYS A 28 -47.96 21.69 -18.73
N TRP A 29 -48.76 20.63 -18.86
CA TRP A 29 -50.22 20.73 -18.78
C TRP A 29 -50.85 19.75 -17.78
N LYS A 30 -51.81 20.35 -17.07
CA LYS A 30 -52.68 19.88 -15.98
C LYS A 30 -53.25 18.47 -16.21
N ARG A 31 -53.05 17.55 -15.26
CA ARG A 31 -54.01 16.50 -14.85
C ARG A 31 -53.55 15.82 -13.55
N PRO A 32 -54.48 15.27 -12.74
CA PRO A 32 -54.23 14.90 -11.36
C PRO A 32 -53.34 13.67 -11.26
N VAL A 33 -52.68 13.57 -10.10
CA VAL A 33 -51.77 12.50 -9.68
C VAL A 33 -52.36 11.12 -10.01
N ARG A 34 -51.93 10.54 -11.13
CA ARG A 34 -51.89 9.10 -11.33
C ARG A 34 -50.43 8.69 -11.33
N LYS A 35 -50.11 7.71 -10.49
CA LYS A 35 -48.81 7.04 -10.37
C LYS A 35 -48.27 6.74 -11.78
N PHE A 36 -47.35 7.56 -12.28
CA PHE A 36 -46.48 7.18 -13.38
C PHE A 36 -45.24 6.56 -12.76
N THR A 37 -45.26 5.23 -12.70
CA THR A 37 -44.06 4.41 -12.77
C THR A 37 -43.32 4.82 -14.04
N ALA A 38 -42.28 5.64 -13.87
CA ALA A 38 -41.26 5.86 -14.90
C ALA A 38 -40.72 4.49 -15.34
N PRO A 39 -40.34 4.30 -16.61
CA PRO A 39 -40.00 3.00 -17.18
C PRO A 39 -38.80 2.40 -16.42
N THR A 40 -39.10 1.56 -15.45
CA THR A 40 -38.16 0.85 -14.58
C THR A 40 -37.29 -0.14 -15.36
N ALA A 41 -37.65 -0.46 -16.60
CA ALA A 41 -36.93 -1.43 -17.42
C ALA A 41 -35.56 -0.92 -17.90
N LYS A 42 -35.38 0.34 -18.33
CA LYS A 42 -34.09 0.82 -18.87
C LYS A 42 -33.15 1.51 -17.87
N ILE A 43 -33.61 1.75 -16.64
CA ILE A 43 -32.74 2.17 -15.53
C ILE A 43 -32.18 0.94 -14.80
N ARG A 44 -32.92 -0.19 -14.77
CA ARG A 44 -32.40 -1.48 -14.29
C ARG A 44 -31.21 -1.97 -15.11
N ASP A 45 -31.24 -1.79 -16.43
CA ASP A 45 -30.13 -2.23 -17.30
C ASP A 45 -28.85 -1.37 -17.13
N ILE A 46 -28.98 -0.10 -16.69
CA ILE A 46 -27.84 0.80 -16.35
C ILE A 46 -27.35 0.56 -14.92
N LEU A 47 -28.20 -0.02 -14.08
CA LEU A 47 -27.96 -0.35 -12.69
C LEU A 47 -27.83 -1.86 -12.51
N ASN A 48 -27.20 -2.58 -13.45
CA ASN A 48 -26.92 -3.99 -13.27
C ASN A 48 -25.82 -4.12 -12.19
N PRO A 49 -26.17 -4.32 -10.90
CA PRO A 49 -25.24 -4.13 -9.79
C PRO A 49 -24.20 -5.26 -9.80
N ASP A 50 -24.58 -6.42 -10.30
CA ASP A 50 -23.83 -7.66 -10.14
C ASP A 50 -22.62 -7.78 -11.08
N LYS A 51 -22.49 -6.92 -12.10
CA LYS A 51 -21.30 -6.91 -13.00
C LYS A 51 -20.41 -5.70 -12.77
N ASP A 52 -20.98 -4.50 -12.72
CA ASP A 52 -20.22 -3.26 -12.56
C ASP A 52 -19.66 -3.07 -11.14
N GLU A 53 -20.28 -3.64 -10.10
CA GLU A 53 -19.73 -3.54 -8.76
C GLU A 53 -18.35 -4.21 -8.71
N TRP A 54 -18.19 -5.44 -9.17
CA TRP A 54 -16.88 -6.12 -9.10
C TRP A 54 -15.77 -5.38 -9.87
N GLU A 55 -16.07 -4.73 -11.00
CA GLU A 55 -15.09 -3.89 -11.73
C GLU A 55 -14.63 -2.65 -10.93
N MET A 56 -15.50 -2.10 -10.06
CA MET A 56 -15.19 -0.98 -9.19
C MET A 56 -14.38 -1.37 -7.94
N GLU A 57 -13.89 -2.61 -7.82
CA GLU A 57 -13.08 -3.02 -6.68
C GLU A 57 -11.64 -3.39 -7.01
N TYR A 58 -11.35 -3.73 -8.27
CA TYR A 58 -9.98 -3.93 -8.72
C TYR A 58 -9.19 -2.64 -8.59
N VAL A 59 -7.93 -2.77 -8.15
CA VAL A 59 -7.02 -1.64 -8.08
C VAL A 59 -6.75 -1.14 -9.50
N LYS A 60 -6.98 0.16 -9.72
CA LYS A 60 -6.69 0.80 -11.01
C LYS A 60 -5.23 1.24 -11.06
N LYS A 61 -4.70 1.36 -12.28
CA LYS A 61 -3.33 1.83 -12.54
C LYS A 61 -3.02 3.21 -11.96
N GLU A 62 -4.04 4.06 -11.81
CA GLU A 62 -3.91 5.44 -11.32
C GLU A 62 -5.07 5.80 -10.38
N GLU A 63 -4.86 5.66 -9.08
CA GLU A 63 -5.88 5.99 -8.10
C GLU A 63 -5.38 6.24 -6.69
N ILE A 64 -6.30 6.71 -5.85
CA ILE A 64 -6.11 6.94 -4.44
C ILE A 64 -7.24 6.20 -3.71
N ILE A 65 -6.86 5.39 -2.72
CA ILE A 65 -7.79 4.78 -1.77
C ILE A 65 -7.45 5.33 -0.39
N THR A 66 -8.42 5.94 0.29
CA THR A 66 -8.24 6.45 1.65
C THR A 66 -9.20 5.72 2.59
N ILE A 67 -8.66 5.13 3.64
CA ILE A 67 -9.40 4.51 4.74
C ILE A 67 -9.14 5.35 5.98
N SER A 68 -10.19 5.82 6.62
CA SER A 68 -10.08 6.68 7.79
C SER A 68 -11.17 6.33 8.79
N GLY A 69 -10.89 6.43 10.08
CA GLY A 69 -11.90 6.16 11.10
C GLY A 69 -11.50 6.69 12.47
N SER A 70 -12.49 6.91 13.31
CA SER A 70 -12.32 7.39 14.69
C SER A 70 -12.96 6.42 15.69
N GLY A 71 -12.29 6.21 16.82
CA GLY A 71 -12.81 5.47 17.98
C GLY A 71 -13.61 6.37 18.93
N GLU A 72 -14.23 5.76 19.93
CA GLU A 72 -15.02 6.46 20.96
C GLU A 72 -14.14 7.19 21.99
N ASP A 73 -12.86 6.82 22.05
CA ASP A 73 -11.78 7.30 22.92
C ASP A 73 -10.93 8.41 22.27
N ASP A 74 -11.45 9.08 21.24
CA ASP A 74 -10.73 10.05 20.40
C ASP A 74 -9.56 9.44 19.58
N SER A 75 -9.33 8.12 19.62
CA SER A 75 -8.36 7.44 18.76
C SER A 75 -8.72 7.60 17.29
N PHE A 76 -7.73 7.59 16.41
CA PHE A 76 -7.95 7.80 14.98
C PHE A 76 -6.99 6.98 14.12
N ILE A 77 -7.47 6.51 12.99
CA ILE A 77 -6.67 5.86 11.96
C ILE A 77 -6.89 6.54 10.61
N PHE A 78 -5.80 6.69 9.86
CA PHE A 78 -5.80 7.13 8.48
C PHE A 78 -4.77 6.34 7.68
N ILE A 79 -5.23 5.70 6.62
CA ILE A 79 -4.43 4.95 5.67
C ILE A 79 -4.77 5.49 4.29
N GLN A 80 -3.82 6.09 3.61
CA GLN A 80 -3.96 6.47 2.21
C GLN A 80 -3.05 5.63 1.34
N ILE A 81 -3.60 5.02 0.31
CA ILE A 81 -2.90 4.24 -0.69
C ILE A 81 -2.97 5.01 -2.00
N ILE A 82 -1.85 5.19 -2.66
CA ILE A 82 -1.70 5.87 -3.93
C ILE A 82 -1.13 4.84 -4.89
N THR A 83 -1.86 4.54 -5.97
CA THR A 83 -1.38 3.68 -7.05
C THR A 83 -1.06 4.54 -8.25
N LYS A 84 0.19 4.53 -8.71
CA LYS A 84 0.65 5.26 -9.90
C LYS A 84 1.63 4.40 -10.69
N ASN A 85 1.34 4.16 -11.97
CA ASN A 85 2.19 3.34 -12.84
C ASN A 85 2.48 1.92 -12.29
N GLY A 86 1.61 1.36 -11.45
CA GLY A 86 1.81 0.06 -10.81
C GLY A 86 2.68 0.09 -9.54
N ILE A 87 3.14 1.27 -9.12
CA ILE A 87 3.76 1.49 -7.81
C ILE A 87 2.66 1.88 -6.83
N HIS A 88 2.69 1.28 -5.64
CA HIS A 88 1.76 1.57 -4.56
C HIS A 88 2.51 2.23 -3.40
N THR A 89 2.04 3.41 -3.00
CA THR A 89 2.56 4.12 -1.83
C THR A 89 1.47 4.18 -0.77
N ALA A 90 1.77 3.72 0.44
CA ALA A 90 0.88 3.82 1.59
C ALA A 90 1.38 4.84 2.61
N HIS A 91 0.54 5.79 2.98
CA HIS A 91 0.73 6.70 4.10
C HIS A 91 -0.18 6.27 5.25
N ILE A 92 0.42 5.89 6.39
CA ILE A 92 -0.30 5.35 7.54
C ILE A 92 -0.11 6.29 8.73
N ARG A 93 -1.21 6.62 9.39
CA ARG A 93 -1.25 7.49 10.56
C ARG A 93 -2.20 6.90 11.58
N ILE A 94 -1.72 6.69 12.79
CA ILE A 94 -2.49 6.16 13.92
C ILE A 94 -2.33 7.16 15.05
N PHE A 95 -3.42 7.72 15.53
CA PHE A 95 -3.43 8.55 16.73
C PHE A 95 -3.98 7.71 17.87
N GLU A 96 -3.11 7.35 18.81
CA GLU A 96 -3.40 6.44 19.91
C GLU A 96 -2.72 6.96 21.17
N GLN A 97 -3.40 6.92 22.32
CA GLN A 97 -2.85 7.41 23.60
C GLN A 97 -2.28 8.85 23.54
N ASN A 98 -2.92 9.74 22.77
CA ASN A 98 -2.46 11.12 22.49
C ASN A 98 -1.13 11.24 21.71
N ILE A 99 -0.64 10.16 21.13
CA ILE A 99 0.56 10.14 20.29
C ILE A 99 0.14 9.82 18.85
N LEU A 100 0.67 10.58 17.89
CA LEU A 100 0.49 10.33 16.47
C LEU A 100 1.68 9.52 15.93
N TYR A 101 1.40 8.29 15.57
CA TYR A 101 2.33 7.40 14.89
C TYR A 101 2.17 7.52 13.38
N SER A 102 3.29 7.58 12.66
CA SER A 102 3.32 7.90 11.24
C SER A 102 4.37 7.14 10.44
N GLY A 103 4.03 6.74 9.21
CA GLY A 103 4.97 6.12 8.28
C GLY A 103 4.49 6.20 6.83
N SER A 104 5.42 6.05 5.91
CA SER A 104 5.14 5.96 4.47
C SER A 104 5.91 4.80 3.88
N TYR A 105 5.26 4.01 3.02
CA TYR A 105 5.81 2.75 2.51
C TYR A 105 5.50 2.60 1.04
N ASP A 106 6.52 2.26 0.26
CA ASP A 106 6.39 1.95 -1.16
C ASP A 106 6.31 0.44 -1.36
N ALA A 107 5.62 0.00 -2.41
CA ALA A 107 5.61 -1.39 -2.84
C ALA A 107 5.29 -1.54 -4.32
N PHE A 108 5.60 -2.75 -4.82
CA PHE A 108 5.58 -3.10 -6.23
C PHE A 108 4.59 -4.24 -6.54
N PHE A 109 3.90 -4.78 -5.52
CA PHE A 109 3.00 -5.92 -5.68
C PHE A 109 1.56 -5.59 -5.29
N SER A 110 0.68 -5.58 -6.29
CA SER A 110 -0.76 -5.77 -6.08
C SER A 110 -1.24 -6.89 -6.99
N ASP A 111 -1.97 -7.85 -6.42
CA ASP A 111 -2.87 -8.68 -7.20
C ASP A 111 -4.28 -8.04 -7.20
N ASN A 112 -5.22 -8.64 -7.93
CA ASN A 112 -6.58 -8.09 -8.05
C ASN A 112 -7.38 -8.03 -6.74
N ARG A 113 -6.90 -8.66 -5.66
CA ARG A 113 -7.56 -8.79 -4.35
C ARG A 113 -6.66 -8.41 -3.17
N THR A 114 -5.39 -8.13 -3.39
CA THR A 114 -4.41 -7.90 -2.33
C THR A 114 -3.57 -6.69 -2.66
N ILE A 115 -3.51 -5.74 -1.73
CA ILE A 115 -2.61 -4.59 -1.80
C ILE A 115 -1.58 -4.74 -0.70
N THR A 116 -0.32 -4.83 -1.08
CA THR A 116 0.79 -4.82 -0.14
C THR A 116 1.56 -3.51 -0.32
N CYS A 117 1.85 -2.83 0.78
CA CYS A 117 2.68 -1.62 0.83
C CYS A 117 3.68 -1.73 1.98
N GLY A 118 4.80 -2.42 1.73
CA GLY A 118 5.75 -2.81 2.76
C GLY A 118 5.06 -3.57 3.91
N PRO A 119 5.09 -3.06 5.15
CA PRO A 119 4.46 -3.70 6.30
C PRO A 119 2.92 -3.67 6.30
N LEU A 120 2.27 -2.96 5.36
CA LEU A 120 0.82 -2.92 5.22
C LEU A 120 0.34 -3.99 4.24
N LEU A 121 -0.61 -4.81 4.68
CA LEU A 121 -1.34 -5.79 3.87
C LEU A 121 -2.83 -5.49 3.93
N ILE A 122 -3.45 -5.33 2.77
CA ILE A 122 -4.90 -5.20 2.63
C ILE A 122 -5.43 -6.30 1.73
N GLU A 123 -6.33 -7.12 2.26
CA GLU A 123 -6.95 -8.22 1.53
C GLU A 123 -8.44 -7.95 1.32
N LEU A 124 -8.85 -7.99 0.06
CA LEU A 124 -10.21 -7.97 -0.38
C LEU A 124 -10.84 -9.34 -0.17
N ARG A 125 -11.62 -9.49 0.91
CA ARG A 125 -12.25 -10.77 1.27
C ARG A 125 -13.67 -10.87 0.76
N ASN A 126 -14.43 -9.77 0.79
CA ASN A 126 -15.71 -9.66 0.13
C ASN A 126 -15.84 -8.26 -0.48
N PRO A 127 -15.93 -8.17 -1.81
CA PRO A 127 -16.13 -6.90 -2.53
C PRO A 127 -17.21 -6.01 -1.94
N PHE A 128 -16.83 -4.77 -1.65
CA PHE A 128 -17.55 -3.69 -1.03
C PHE A 128 -18.05 -3.98 0.36
N ARG A 129 -17.84 -5.18 0.89
CA ARG A 129 -18.43 -5.61 2.15
C ARG A 129 -17.40 -5.77 3.24
N LYS A 130 -16.24 -6.36 2.92
CA LYS A 130 -15.28 -6.80 3.93
C LYS A 130 -13.85 -6.80 3.41
N TRP A 131 -13.01 -5.99 4.05
CA TRP A 131 -11.57 -5.94 3.80
C TRP A 131 -10.83 -6.33 5.07
N ARG A 132 -9.78 -7.12 4.94
CA ARG A 132 -8.83 -7.33 6.04
C ARG A 132 -7.71 -6.31 5.89
N ILE A 133 -7.33 -5.65 6.98
CA ILE A 133 -6.26 -4.66 6.98
C ILE A 133 -5.33 -5.05 8.13
N ASN A 134 -4.09 -5.39 7.76
CA ASN A 134 -3.03 -5.71 8.70
C ASN A 134 -1.85 -4.79 8.44
N PHE A 135 -1.22 -4.29 9.49
CA PHE A 135 0.04 -3.59 9.42
C PHE A 135 0.96 -4.12 10.50
N ARG A 136 2.22 -4.40 10.16
CA ARG A 136 3.22 -4.87 11.13
C ARG A 136 4.58 -4.29 10.79
N GLY A 137 4.89 -3.13 11.37
CA GLY A 137 6.11 -2.39 11.06
C GLY A 137 6.35 -1.21 11.98
N TYR A 138 7.39 -0.42 11.68
CA TYR A 138 7.80 0.71 12.52
C TYR A 138 7.15 2.02 12.08
N LEU A 139 6.39 2.67 12.96
CA LEU A 139 5.90 4.03 12.74
C LEU A 139 6.63 5.01 13.67
N GLN A 140 6.85 6.23 13.21
CA GLN A 140 7.47 7.30 13.98
C GLN A 140 6.42 8.10 14.75
N ASP A 141 6.69 8.37 16.02
CA ASP A 141 5.89 9.31 16.81
C ASP A 141 6.14 10.78 16.41
N ASN A 142 5.44 11.70 17.07
CA ASN A 142 5.50 13.14 16.80
C ASN A 142 6.91 13.76 16.98
N ILE A 143 7.79 13.07 17.70
CA ILE A 143 9.14 13.51 18.08
C ILE A 143 10.19 12.79 17.22
N GLY A 144 9.78 11.79 16.42
CA GLY A 144 10.63 11.04 15.51
C GLY A 144 11.10 9.69 16.05
N ASN A 145 10.67 9.26 17.24
CA ASN A 145 11.06 7.94 17.75
C ASN A 145 10.30 6.84 17.01
N SER A 146 11.01 5.77 16.66
CA SER A 146 10.46 4.61 15.96
C SER A 146 9.81 3.63 16.93
N HIS A 147 8.55 3.27 16.68
CA HIS A 147 7.77 2.32 17.47
C HIS A 147 7.28 1.17 16.59
N PHE A 148 7.54 -0.06 17.00
CA PHE A 148 6.99 -1.23 16.31
C PHE A 148 5.51 -1.36 16.60
N ILE A 149 4.65 -1.27 15.58
CA ILE A 149 3.20 -1.31 15.72
C ILE A 149 2.65 -2.50 14.92
N THR A 150 1.81 -3.28 15.59
CA THR A 150 0.96 -4.29 14.95
C THR A 150 -0.48 -3.80 14.98
N LEU A 151 -1.10 -3.73 13.82
CA LEU A 151 -2.50 -3.41 13.61
C LEU A 151 -3.10 -4.59 12.83
N SER A 152 -4.21 -5.16 13.28
CA SER A 152 -4.88 -6.26 12.59
C SER A 152 -6.38 -6.09 12.72
N GLY A 153 -7.12 -6.15 11.62
CA GLY A 153 -8.55 -5.93 11.71
C GLY A 153 -9.34 -6.12 10.43
N TRP A 154 -10.63 -5.83 10.56
CA TRP A 154 -11.61 -5.99 9.50
C TRP A 154 -12.40 -4.71 9.27
N TRP A 155 -12.26 -4.15 8.08
CA TRP A 155 -13.15 -3.11 7.61
C TRP A 155 -14.44 -3.74 7.09
N ARG A 156 -15.58 -3.32 7.63
CA ARG A 156 -16.90 -3.77 7.23
C ARG A 156 -17.69 -2.57 6.73
N CYS A 157 -18.26 -2.65 5.53
CA CYS A 157 -19.13 -1.58 5.07
C CYS A 157 -20.44 -1.56 5.87
N VAL A 158 -20.96 -0.36 6.09
CA VAL A 158 -22.34 -0.14 6.54
C VAL A 158 -23.18 0.53 5.46
N THR A 159 -22.58 0.93 4.33
CA THR A 159 -23.27 1.53 3.18
C THR A 159 -22.81 0.92 1.85
N ASN A 160 -23.63 1.05 0.81
CA ASN A 160 -23.24 0.75 -0.57
C ASN A 160 -22.32 1.85 -1.13
N ALA A 161 -21.52 1.53 -2.16
CA ALA A 161 -20.48 2.41 -2.68
C ALA A 161 -21.01 3.64 -3.46
N ARG A 162 -22.14 3.51 -4.19
CA ARG A 162 -22.59 4.53 -5.17
C ARG A 162 -23.39 5.71 -4.60
N PHE A 163 -23.51 5.84 -3.28
CA PHE A 163 -24.46 6.81 -2.70
C PHE A 163 -24.12 8.30 -2.92
N PHE A 164 -22.91 8.65 -3.35
CA PHE A 164 -22.50 10.05 -3.53
C PHE A 164 -23.13 10.74 -4.75
N TYR A 165 -23.34 10.02 -5.85
CA TYR A 165 -23.79 10.61 -7.12
C TYR A 165 -25.27 10.45 -7.40
N SER A 166 -25.93 9.45 -6.80
CA SER A 166 -27.33 9.14 -7.11
C SER A 166 -28.34 10.05 -6.40
N ASN A 167 -27.93 10.76 -5.33
CA ASN A 167 -28.88 11.36 -4.39
C ASN A 167 -28.80 12.89 -4.25
N ALA A 168 -27.91 13.59 -4.98
CA ALA A 168 -27.94 15.05 -5.00
C ALA A 168 -29.28 15.51 -5.63
N PRO A 169 -30.09 16.35 -4.96
CA PRO A 169 -31.39 16.74 -5.50
C PRO A 169 -31.20 17.49 -6.82
N LEU A 170 -31.84 17.01 -7.90
CA LEU A 170 -31.91 17.70 -9.21
C LEU A 170 -32.33 19.17 -9.09
N LYS A 171 -33.06 19.53 -8.03
CA LYS A 171 -33.49 20.90 -7.72
C LYS A 171 -32.30 21.82 -7.44
N SER A 172 -31.28 21.36 -6.70
CA SER A 172 -30.07 22.14 -6.42
C SER A 172 -29.28 22.42 -7.70
N PHE A 173 -29.20 21.44 -8.61
CA PHE A 173 -28.59 21.63 -9.92
C PHE A 173 -29.37 22.61 -10.80
N LYS A 174 -30.70 22.59 -10.74
CA LYS A 174 -31.57 23.48 -11.51
C LYS A 174 -31.38 24.94 -11.09
N ASP A 175 -31.34 25.22 -9.79
CA ASP A 175 -31.18 26.58 -9.28
C ASP A 175 -29.77 27.14 -9.61
N ILE A 176 -28.73 26.30 -9.52
CA ILE A 176 -27.36 26.68 -9.94
C ILE A 176 -27.27 26.86 -11.46
N TYR A 177 -27.90 25.99 -12.26
CA TYR A 177 -27.91 26.09 -13.72
C TYR A 177 -28.61 27.35 -14.22
N ASN A 178 -29.75 27.70 -13.60
CA ASN A 178 -30.48 28.92 -13.93
C ASN A 178 -29.65 30.18 -13.68
N ASN A 179 -28.81 30.17 -12.65
CA ASN A 179 -27.97 31.31 -12.31
C ASN A 179 -26.63 31.32 -13.07
N MET A 180 -26.05 30.14 -13.39
CA MET A 180 -24.68 30.00 -13.93
C MET A 180 -24.53 28.81 -14.90
N PRO A 181 -25.17 28.83 -16.08
CA PRO A 181 -25.26 27.66 -16.97
C PRO A 181 -23.91 27.17 -17.52
N MET A 182 -22.98 28.09 -17.83
CA MET A 182 -21.64 27.74 -18.33
C MET A 182 -20.75 27.09 -17.26
N LYS A 183 -20.92 27.45 -15.97
CA LYS A 183 -20.21 26.83 -14.85
C LYS A 183 -20.74 25.41 -14.60
N VAL A 184 -22.06 25.22 -14.68
CA VAL A 184 -22.67 23.89 -14.58
C VAL A 184 -22.26 22.98 -15.74
N ALA A 185 -22.19 23.49 -16.98
CA ALA A 185 -21.72 22.71 -18.13
C ALA A 185 -20.28 22.19 -17.94
N ARG A 186 -19.37 23.00 -17.40
CA ARG A 186 -18.00 22.56 -17.06
C ARG A 186 -17.97 21.59 -15.87
N ASN A 187 -18.80 21.81 -14.84
CA ASN A 187 -18.93 20.88 -13.73
C ASN A 187 -19.56 19.53 -14.14
N LEU A 188 -20.42 19.50 -15.16
CA LEU A 188 -20.97 18.27 -15.72
C LEU A 188 -19.89 17.40 -16.36
N LEU A 189 -18.87 18.01 -17.01
CA LEU A 189 -17.70 17.28 -17.51
C LEU A 189 -16.88 16.66 -16.36
N PHE A 190 -16.68 17.39 -15.26
CA PHE A 190 -16.07 16.85 -14.06
C PHE A 190 -16.91 15.71 -13.48
N MET A 191 -18.21 15.93 -13.25
CA MET A 191 -19.13 14.91 -12.74
C MET A 191 -19.16 13.66 -13.62
N GLU A 192 -19.03 13.80 -14.94
CA GLU A 192 -18.95 12.67 -15.85
C GLU A 192 -17.59 11.96 -15.80
N LYS A 193 -16.48 12.69 -15.59
CA LYS A 193 -15.18 12.08 -15.24
C LYS A 193 -15.24 11.33 -13.90
N TYR A 194 -15.86 11.90 -12.87
CA TYR A 194 -16.11 11.25 -11.58
C TYR A 194 -16.94 9.96 -11.75
N ARG A 195 -17.98 9.99 -12.60
CA ARG A 195 -18.80 8.83 -12.95
C ARG A 195 -18.02 7.75 -13.70
N ARG A 196 -17.19 8.13 -14.68
CA ARG A 196 -16.31 7.21 -15.43
C ARG A 196 -15.11 6.71 -14.61
N GLY A 197 -14.70 7.49 -13.61
CA GLY A 197 -13.55 7.24 -12.75
C GLY A 197 -13.77 6.16 -11.69
N ASN A 198 -15.01 5.69 -11.48
CA ASN A 198 -15.40 4.80 -10.39
C ASN A 198 -15.12 5.40 -9.00
N VAL A 199 -15.37 6.71 -8.84
CA VAL A 199 -15.25 7.37 -7.54
C VAL A 199 -16.35 6.90 -6.61
N PHE A 200 -16.01 6.58 -5.37
CA PHE A 200 -17.00 6.24 -4.37
C PHE A 200 -16.60 6.65 -2.96
N HIS A 201 -17.64 6.82 -2.13
CA HIS A 201 -17.54 7.03 -0.69
C HIS A 201 -18.34 5.92 -0.02
N GLN A 202 -17.69 5.16 0.85
CA GLN A 202 -18.32 4.06 1.56
C GLN A 202 -18.07 4.18 3.05
N MET A 203 -19.16 4.24 3.80
CA MET A 203 -19.13 4.23 5.24
C MET A 203 -18.91 2.81 5.75
N GLY A 204 -18.15 2.67 6.83
CA GLY A 204 -17.86 1.39 7.44
C GLY A 204 -17.42 1.49 8.88
N GLU A 205 -17.18 0.31 9.44
CA GLU A 205 -16.59 0.12 10.75
C GLU A 205 -15.33 -0.73 10.60
N TYR A 206 -14.25 -0.32 11.24
CA TYR A 206 -13.01 -1.06 11.32
C TYR A 206 -12.86 -1.62 12.72
N HIS A 207 -12.96 -2.93 12.84
CA HIS A 207 -12.72 -3.64 14.09
C HIS A 207 -11.26 -4.05 14.07
N ALA A 208 -10.44 -3.43 14.92
CA ALA A 208 -9.00 -3.51 14.83
C ALA A 208 -8.36 -3.73 16.20
N GLU A 209 -7.39 -4.63 16.25
CA GLU A 209 -6.49 -4.82 17.37
C GLU A 209 -5.21 -4.05 17.09
N ILE A 210 -4.79 -3.20 18.04
CA ILE A 210 -3.54 -2.45 17.96
C ILE A 210 -2.65 -2.85 19.12
N LYS A 211 -1.38 -3.12 18.80
CA LYS A 211 -0.32 -3.36 19.77
C LYS A 211 0.88 -2.48 19.44
N ILE A 212 1.36 -1.75 20.44
CA ILE A 212 2.53 -0.86 20.33
C ILE A 212 3.67 -1.46 21.15
N GLY A 213 4.77 -1.82 20.49
CA GLY A 213 5.94 -2.44 21.10
C GLY A 213 5.60 -3.71 21.88
N THR A 214 6.01 -3.76 23.14
CA THR A 214 5.74 -4.85 24.09
C THR A 214 4.48 -4.62 24.94
N GLY A 215 3.72 -3.55 24.68
CA GLY A 215 2.52 -3.22 25.44
C GLY A 215 1.34 -4.17 25.20
N ASP A 216 0.24 -3.90 25.89
CA ASP A 216 -1.00 -4.66 25.73
C ASP A 216 -1.63 -4.45 24.35
N THR A 217 -2.32 -5.47 23.85
CA THR A 217 -3.17 -5.34 22.67
C THR A 217 -4.47 -4.64 23.07
N VAL A 218 -4.79 -3.55 22.38
CA VAL A 218 -6.04 -2.80 22.58
C VAL A 218 -6.97 -3.05 21.41
N GLU A 219 -8.21 -3.42 21.70
CA GLU A 219 -9.26 -3.54 20.70
C GLU A 219 -9.94 -2.18 20.47
N HIS A 220 -9.93 -1.72 19.23
CA HIS A 220 -10.60 -0.53 18.76
C HIS A 220 -11.72 -0.88 17.78
N ARG A 221 -12.80 -0.12 17.89
CA ARG A 221 -13.86 -0.08 16.89
C ARG A 221 -13.90 1.30 16.28
N TYR A 222 -13.14 1.49 15.21
CA TYR A 222 -13.18 2.74 14.45
C TYR A 222 -14.43 2.78 13.57
N ARG A 223 -15.10 3.93 13.52
CA ARG A 223 -16.16 4.18 12.55
C ARG A 223 -15.67 5.22 11.55
N GLY A 224 -15.90 4.96 10.27
CA GLY A 224 -14.99 5.48 9.27
C GLY A 224 -15.49 5.51 7.83
N LEU A 225 -14.71 6.18 6.99
CA LEU A 225 -14.90 6.27 5.56
C LEU A 225 -13.80 5.52 4.82
N ARG A 226 -14.22 4.75 3.82
CA ARG A 226 -13.39 4.33 2.69
C ARG A 226 -13.75 5.17 1.47
N HIS A 227 -12.79 5.90 0.94
CA HIS A 227 -12.91 6.76 -0.23
C HIS A 227 -12.00 6.25 -1.34
N ARG A 228 -12.49 6.23 -2.57
CA ARG A 228 -11.71 5.86 -3.77
C ARG A 228 -11.85 6.96 -4.80
N ASN A 229 -10.74 7.44 -5.36
CA ASN A 229 -10.71 8.52 -6.36
C ASN A 229 -9.52 8.38 -7.33
N PRO A 230 -9.68 8.56 -8.65
CA PRO A 230 -8.59 8.77 -9.60
C PRO A 230 -7.65 9.92 -9.20
N LEU A 231 -6.37 9.77 -9.55
CA LEU A 231 -5.31 10.75 -9.24
C LEU A 231 -5.59 12.15 -9.82
N ASP A 232 -6.20 12.22 -11.00
CA ASP A 232 -6.45 13.47 -11.73
C ASP A 232 -7.64 14.28 -11.18
N LEU A 233 -8.42 13.73 -10.25
CA LEU A 233 -9.65 14.34 -9.72
C LEU A 233 -9.46 15.13 -8.42
N GLU A 234 -8.25 15.17 -7.85
CA GLU A 234 -7.92 16.01 -6.69
C GLU A 234 -7.33 17.35 -7.13
N HIS A 235 -8.20 18.29 -7.52
CA HIS A 235 -7.91 19.73 -7.43
C HIS A 235 -8.12 20.19 -5.98
N SER A 236 -7.56 21.35 -5.59
CA SER A 236 -7.64 21.91 -4.24
C SER A 236 -9.01 21.67 -3.59
N SER A 237 -9.06 20.69 -2.69
CA SER A 237 -10.31 20.22 -2.12
C SER A 237 -10.16 20.03 -0.63
N THR A 238 -11.22 20.41 0.07
CA THR A 238 -11.38 20.24 1.51
C THR A 238 -12.46 19.20 1.72
N GLN A 239 -12.08 18.04 2.21
CA GLN A 239 -13.02 16.98 2.58
C GLN A 239 -13.23 16.99 4.09
N PHE A 240 -14.47 17.04 4.52
CA PHE A 240 -14.87 16.97 5.92
C PHE A 240 -15.72 15.72 6.16
N HIS A 241 -15.36 14.98 7.19
CA HIS A 241 -16.14 13.82 7.64
C HIS A 241 -16.29 13.86 9.14
N THR A 242 -17.41 13.38 9.67
CA THR A 242 -17.66 13.28 11.11
C THR A 242 -18.53 12.08 11.45
N TYR A 243 -18.14 11.35 12.49
CA TYR A 243 -18.92 10.28 13.12
C TYR A 243 -19.50 10.78 14.42
N LEU A 244 -20.80 10.58 14.61
CA LEU A 244 -21.51 10.95 15.82
C LEU A 244 -21.61 9.74 16.76
N ASN A 245 -21.61 10.01 18.06
CA ASN A 245 -21.71 8.97 19.09
C ASN A 245 -23.00 8.14 19.03
N ASP A 246 -24.03 8.59 18.31
CA ASP A 246 -25.28 7.86 18.08
C ASP A 246 -25.23 6.93 16.84
N GLY A 247 -24.07 6.79 16.21
CA GLY A 247 -23.85 5.96 15.02
C GLY A 247 -24.19 6.63 13.70
N ASN A 248 -24.64 7.89 13.71
CA ASN A 248 -24.83 8.67 12.49
C ASN A 248 -23.48 9.21 11.99
N ALA A 249 -23.39 9.48 10.68
CA ALA A 249 -22.18 10.01 10.08
C ALA A 249 -22.50 11.08 9.03
N ILE A 250 -21.60 12.05 8.89
CA ILE A 250 -21.74 13.18 7.97
C ILE A 250 -20.47 13.27 7.15
N SER A 251 -20.64 13.40 5.84
CA SER A 251 -19.55 13.53 4.88
C SER A 251 -19.86 14.67 3.94
N HIS A 252 -19.06 15.73 3.94
CA HIS A 252 -19.20 16.83 2.99
C HIS A 252 -17.87 17.21 2.37
N ARG A 253 -17.88 17.50 1.08
CA ARG A 253 -16.72 17.95 0.33
C ARG A 253 -16.96 19.37 -0.16
N VAL A 254 -15.98 20.21 0.06
CA VAL A 254 -15.90 21.55 -0.52
C VAL A 254 -14.80 21.51 -1.56
N ASN A 255 -15.17 21.77 -2.81
CA ASN A 255 -14.20 21.96 -3.88
C ASN A 255 -14.02 23.46 -4.06
N ASP A 256 -12.78 23.94 -3.95
CA ASP A 256 -12.41 25.29 -4.35
C ASP A 256 -12.30 25.31 -5.88
N ILE A 257 -13.19 26.05 -6.54
CA ILE A 257 -13.10 26.27 -7.99
C ILE A 257 -12.16 27.46 -8.20
N THR A 258 -10.86 27.19 -8.25
CA THR A 258 -9.84 28.21 -8.57
C THR A 258 -9.65 28.28 -10.10
N TYR A 259 -9.68 29.48 -10.68
CA TYR A 259 -9.46 29.68 -12.11
C TYR A 259 -8.00 30.03 -12.42
N VAL A 260 -7.44 29.41 -13.45
CA VAL A 260 -6.21 29.87 -14.12
C VAL A 260 -6.59 30.93 -15.16
N THR A 261 -5.94 32.08 -15.11
CA THR A 261 -6.14 33.20 -16.05
C THR A 261 -5.18 33.06 -17.24
N ARG A 262 -5.63 33.42 -18.45
CA ARG A 262 -4.72 33.62 -19.60
C ARG A 262 -4.14 35.04 -19.51
N GLY A 263 -2.82 35.15 -19.30
CA GLY A 263 -2.09 36.43 -19.22
C GLY A 263 -1.42 36.68 -17.86
N SER A 264 -0.79 37.85 -17.68
CA SER A 264 0.05 38.19 -16.52
C SER A 264 -0.71 38.66 -15.27
N HIS A 265 -2.04 38.61 -15.25
CA HIS A 265 -2.84 39.04 -14.10
C HIS A 265 -3.72 37.88 -13.62
N THR A 266 -3.35 37.29 -12.48
CA THR A 266 -4.14 36.27 -11.80
C THR A 266 -5.14 36.94 -10.88
N MET A 267 -6.42 36.98 -11.26
CA MET A 267 -7.51 37.32 -10.33
C MET A 267 -8.30 36.06 -9.97
N SER A 268 -8.22 35.65 -8.71
CA SER A 268 -8.96 34.51 -8.15
C SER A 268 -10.33 34.97 -7.66
N TYR A 269 -11.39 34.62 -8.39
CA TYR A 269 -12.76 34.61 -7.85
C TYR A 269 -13.15 33.15 -7.58
N GLY A 270 -12.75 32.65 -6.40
CA GLY A 270 -13.07 31.28 -5.98
C GLY A 270 -14.50 31.18 -5.44
N GLU A 271 -15.42 30.65 -6.24
CA GLU A 271 -16.70 30.17 -5.69
C GLU A 271 -16.52 28.75 -5.15
N ARG A 272 -16.88 28.55 -3.88
CA ARG A 272 -16.85 27.26 -3.20
C ARG A 272 -18.13 26.50 -3.44
N VAL A 273 -18.02 25.33 -4.08
CA VAL A 273 -19.16 24.43 -4.25
C VAL A 273 -19.07 23.33 -3.20
N SER A 274 -20.00 23.34 -2.25
CA SER A 274 -20.10 22.35 -1.18
C SER A 274 -21.24 21.36 -1.43
N HIS A 275 -20.93 20.07 -1.40
CA HIS A 275 -21.92 18.99 -1.45
C HIS A 275 -21.65 18.00 -0.33
N GLY A 276 -22.69 17.46 0.30
CA GLY A 276 -22.53 16.50 1.39
C GLY A 276 -23.69 15.54 1.54
N ILE A 277 -23.47 14.53 2.37
CA ILE A 277 -24.40 13.43 2.65
C ILE A 277 -24.36 13.12 4.13
N ALA A 278 -25.55 12.83 4.68
CA ALA A 278 -25.75 12.28 6.00
C ALA A 278 -26.08 10.79 5.88
N PHE A 279 -25.54 10.00 6.78
CA PHE A 279 -25.79 8.58 6.94
C PHE A 279 -26.38 8.38 8.32
N ARG A 280 -27.52 7.70 8.40
CA ARG A 280 -28.08 7.29 9.68
C ARG A 280 -27.54 5.92 10.11
N ALA A 281 -27.49 5.68 11.41
CA ALA A 281 -27.15 4.37 12.01
C ALA A 281 -28.04 3.23 11.48
N ASP A 282 -29.27 3.54 11.03
CA ASP A 282 -30.20 2.62 10.36
C ASP A 282 -29.91 2.37 8.87
N HIS A 283 -28.71 2.72 8.41
CA HIS A 283 -28.22 2.56 7.03
C HIS A 283 -28.94 3.40 5.97
N SER A 284 -29.80 4.36 6.36
CA SER A 284 -30.44 5.28 5.40
C SER A 284 -29.55 6.47 5.04
N VAL A 285 -29.42 6.74 3.74
CA VAL A 285 -28.55 7.80 3.19
C VAL A 285 -29.36 8.99 2.70
N ARG A 286 -28.98 10.22 3.06
CA ARG A 286 -29.70 11.45 2.64
C ARG A 286 -28.76 12.59 2.25
N PRO A 287 -29.08 13.35 1.18
CA PRO A 287 -28.28 14.49 0.77
C PRO A 287 -28.38 15.66 1.76
N ILE A 288 -27.29 16.40 1.90
CA ILE A 288 -27.21 17.65 2.65
C ILE A 288 -26.82 18.75 1.67
N THR A 289 -27.54 19.88 1.73
CA THR A 289 -27.13 21.10 1.02
C THR A 289 -26.56 22.07 2.05
N LEU A 290 -25.28 22.40 1.94
CA LEU A 290 -24.65 23.44 2.75
C LEU A 290 -24.73 24.76 1.98
N HIS A 291 -25.40 25.76 2.55
CA HIS A 291 -25.68 27.03 1.86
C HIS A 291 -24.62 28.11 2.07
N ASN A 292 -23.66 27.95 3.00
CA ASN A 292 -22.56 28.89 3.21
C ASN A 292 -21.36 28.17 3.85
N SER A 293 -20.40 27.76 3.02
CA SER A 293 -19.14 27.16 3.44
C SER A 293 -18.09 28.20 3.87
N GLN A 294 -18.50 29.19 4.68
CA GLN A 294 -17.50 29.96 5.42
C GLN A 294 -16.74 29.00 6.35
N SER A 295 -15.43 29.20 6.39
CA SER A 295 -14.44 28.23 6.87
C SER A 295 -14.85 27.57 8.20
N LEU A 296 -14.73 26.24 8.24
CA LEU A 296 -14.69 25.42 9.47
C LEU A 296 -13.61 25.88 10.48
N GLU A 297 -12.87 26.95 10.18
CA GLU A 297 -11.91 27.62 11.05
C GLU A 297 -12.57 28.58 12.06
N SER A 298 -13.87 28.87 11.93
CA SER A 298 -14.61 29.69 12.90
C SER A 298 -15.03 28.91 14.15
N GLU A 299 -14.89 29.50 15.33
CA GLU A 299 -15.45 28.98 16.61
C GLU A 299 -16.99 29.15 16.69
N SER A 300 -17.60 29.86 15.75
CA SER A 300 -19.04 30.10 15.73
C SER A 300 -19.86 28.87 15.31
N MET A 301 -21.08 28.76 15.82
CA MET A 301 -22.03 27.73 15.42
C MET A 301 -22.42 27.91 13.95
N ILE A 302 -22.11 26.93 13.11
CA ILE A 302 -22.48 26.88 11.70
C ILE A 302 -23.84 26.17 11.57
N PRO A 303 -24.89 26.84 11.04
CA PRO A 303 -26.17 26.21 10.81
C PRO A 303 -26.06 25.22 9.64
N ILE A 304 -26.51 23.98 9.88
CA ILE A 304 -26.60 22.92 8.87
C ILE A 304 -28.06 22.48 8.79
N GLN A 305 -28.58 22.34 7.57
CA GLN A 305 -29.95 21.91 7.34
C GLN A 305 -29.95 20.56 6.62
N PHE A 306 -30.50 19.53 7.28
CA PHE A 306 -30.80 18.26 6.64
C PHE A 306 -32.16 18.31 5.98
N ASN A 307 -32.27 17.94 4.71
CA ASN A 307 -33.56 17.83 4.02
C ASN A 307 -33.95 16.37 3.90
N PHE A 308 -35.12 16.00 4.45
CA PHE A 308 -35.65 14.65 4.39
C PHE A 308 -36.54 14.45 3.15
N SER A 309 -36.59 13.23 2.63
CA SER A 309 -37.51 12.83 1.55
C SER A 309 -38.99 13.08 1.86
N SER A 310 -39.34 13.21 3.13
CA SER A 310 -40.68 13.60 3.62
C SER A 310 -40.98 15.09 3.44
N GLY A 311 -40.03 15.90 2.95
CA GLY A 311 -40.15 17.36 2.86
C GLY A 311 -39.87 18.09 4.18
N LYS A 312 -39.67 17.36 5.28
CA LYS A 312 -39.23 17.93 6.57
C LYS A 312 -37.75 18.32 6.48
N PHE A 313 -37.33 19.28 7.30
CA PHE A 313 -35.91 19.58 7.49
C PHE A 313 -35.54 19.51 8.98
N LEU A 314 -34.31 19.08 9.28
CA LEU A 314 -33.74 19.13 10.62
C LEU A 314 -32.63 20.20 10.61
N PRO A 315 -32.86 21.36 11.26
CA PRO A 315 -31.79 22.31 11.52
C PRO A 315 -30.95 21.77 12.67
N ILE A 316 -29.65 21.60 12.42
CA ILE A 316 -28.66 21.35 13.45
C ILE A 316 -27.65 22.49 13.42
N GLN A 317 -27.05 22.79 14.55
CA GLN A 317 -25.91 23.67 14.60
C GLN A 317 -24.67 22.83 14.90
N MET A 318 -23.58 23.13 14.19
CA MET A 318 -22.29 22.46 14.33
C MET A 318 -21.25 23.48 14.73
N ARG A 319 -20.38 23.15 15.69
CA ARG A 319 -19.14 23.89 15.94
C ARG A 319 -17.94 22.97 15.88
N LYS A 320 -16.83 23.49 15.35
CA LYS A 320 -15.51 22.89 15.53
C LYS A 320 -15.12 23.05 17.01
N GLY A 321 -14.74 21.95 17.63
CA GLY A 321 -14.16 21.88 18.96
C GLY A 321 -12.64 21.82 18.92
N ARG A 322 -12.03 21.26 19.97
CA ARG A 322 -10.58 21.16 20.10
C ARG A 322 -9.96 20.40 18.92
N LYS A 323 -8.81 20.86 18.43
CA LYS A 323 -7.93 20.11 17.53
C LYS A 323 -7.39 18.89 18.28
N LEU A 324 -7.45 17.71 17.67
CA LEU A 324 -6.95 16.47 18.27
C LEU A 324 -5.55 16.15 17.74
N SER A 325 -5.40 16.08 16.41
CA SER A 325 -4.13 15.83 15.75
C SER A 325 -4.05 16.55 14.41
N HIS A 326 -2.82 16.68 13.89
CA HIS A 326 -2.58 17.22 12.56
C HIS A 326 -1.29 16.66 12.00
N PHE A 327 -1.32 16.34 10.72
CA PHE A 327 -0.14 15.91 10.00
C PHE A 327 -0.21 16.36 8.55
N THR A 328 0.98 16.47 7.98
CA THR A 328 1.19 16.85 6.59
C THR A 328 2.12 15.83 5.95
N PHE A 329 1.84 15.47 4.70
CA PHE A 329 2.76 14.68 3.89
C PHE A 329 2.74 15.14 2.44
N LEU A 330 3.86 14.91 1.75
CA LEU A 330 4.00 15.17 0.33
C LEU A 330 3.64 13.91 -0.46
N ARG A 331 2.74 14.04 -1.42
CA ARG A 331 2.40 13.00 -2.39
C ARG A 331 3.38 12.99 -3.56
N GLU A 332 3.51 11.86 -4.23
CA GLU A 332 4.37 11.68 -5.41
C GLU A 332 4.04 12.60 -6.60
N ASP A 333 2.84 13.20 -6.65
CA ASP A 333 2.44 14.17 -7.67
C ASP A 333 2.74 15.63 -7.26
N ASN A 334 3.65 15.85 -6.30
CA ASN A 334 4.02 17.16 -5.75
C ASN A 334 2.85 17.90 -5.11
N LYS A 335 1.88 17.16 -4.54
CA LYS A 335 0.78 17.74 -3.76
C LYS A 335 1.02 17.56 -2.27
N VAL A 336 0.79 18.62 -1.51
CA VAL A 336 0.79 18.57 -0.05
C VAL A 336 -0.60 18.17 0.42
N VAL A 337 -0.65 17.14 1.26
CA VAL A 337 -1.87 16.69 1.93
C VAL A 337 -1.76 17.05 3.40
N ASP A 338 -2.64 17.95 3.83
CA ASP A 338 -2.83 18.29 5.23
C ASP A 338 -4.06 17.56 5.75
N VAL A 339 -3.90 16.81 6.83
CA VAL A 339 -5.01 16.20 7.55
C VAL A 339 -5.07 16.81 8.94
N THR A 340 -6.23 17.35 9.29
CA THR A 340 -6.48 17.93 10.62
C THR A 340 -7.69 17.28 11.24
N THR A 341 -7.54 16.71 12.42
CA THR A 341 -8.63 16.10 13.19
C THR A 341 -9.04 17.02 14.35
N PHE A 342 -10.32 16.98 14.71
CA PHE A 342 -10.88 17.82 15.76
C PHE A 342 -12.15 17.21 16.34
N LYS A 343 -12.49 17.57 17.58
CA LYS A 343 -13.83 17.31 18.11
C LYS A 343 -14.85 18.16 17.36
N VAL A 344 -16.02 17.60 17.11
CA VAL A 344 -17.15 18.31 16.53
C VAL A 344 -18.31 18.20 17.50
N HIS A 345 -18.94 19.34 17.78
CA HIS A 345 -20.13 19.38 18.62
C HIS A 345 -21.32 19.81 17.76
N TYR A 346 -22.32 18.94 17.72
CA TYR A 346 -23.65 19.24 17.24
C TYR A 346 -24.56 19.56 18.42
N THR A 347 -25.68 20.23 18.15
CA THR A 347 -26.68 20.58 19.17
C THR A 347 -27.09 19.40 20.08
N LEU A 348 -27.07 18.17 19.55
CA LEU A 348 -27.51 16.96 20.28
C LEU A 348 -26.43 15.87 20.41
N PHE A 349 -25.31 16.00 19.69
CA PHE A 349 -24.34 14.91 19.55
C PHE A 349 -22.92 15.46 19.51
N THR A 350 -21.96 14.63 19.90
CA THR A 350 -20.55 14.91 19.69
C THR A 350 -19.93 13.85 18.80
N GLY A 351 -18.83 14.21 18.17
CA GLY A 351 -18.13 13.34 17.25
C GLY A 351 -16.70 13.76 17.03
N VAL A 352 -15.96 12.94 16.28
CA VAL A 352 -14.65 13.29 15.75
C VAL A 352 -14.79 13.62 14.29
N GLY A 353 -14.34 14.82 13.93
CA GLY A 353 -14.28 15.29 12.57
C GLY A 353 -12.85 15.35 12.06
N PHE A 354 -12.67 15.20 10.76
CA PHE A 354 -11.38 15.49 10.13
C PHE A 354 -11.57 16.28 8.85
N VAL A 355 -10.57 17.10 8.55
CA VAL A 355 -10.43 17.88 7.33
C VAL A 355 -9.20 17.39 6.60
N VAL A 356 -9.37 16.94 5.36
CA VAL A 356 -8.27 16.70 4.42
C VAL A 356 -8.22 17.85 3.43
N ARG A 357 -7.09 18.54 3.38
CA ARG A 357 -6.80 19.60 2.42
C ARG A 357 -5.67 19.14 1.52
N VAL A 358 -5.90 19.19 0.22
CA VAL A 358 -4.88 18.89 -0.80
C VAL A 358 -4.54 20.18 -1.51
N SER A 359 -3.25 20.49 -1.63
CA SER A 359 -2.76 21.71 -2.29
C SER A 359 -1.53 21.41 -3.15
N GLU A 360 -1.31 22.19 -4.21
CA GLU A 360 -0.11 22.08 -5.04
C GLU A 360 1.08 22.77 -4.37
N VAL A 361 2.27 22.18 -4.48
CA VAL A 361 3.51 22.85 -4.08
C VAL A 361 3.87 23.90 -5.13
N LEU A 362 3.90 25.18 -4.75
CA LEU A 362 4.48 26.24 -5.55
C LEU A 362 6.02 26.16 -5.52
N LYS A 363 6.60 25.12 -6.12
CA LYS A 363 7.99 25.00 -6.58
C LYS A 363 8.23 23.59 -7.12
N GLU A 364 8.67 23.51 -8.38
CA GLU A 364 9.23 22.28 -8.93
C GLU A 364 10.53 21.95 -8.20
N ILE A 365 10.54 20.84 -7.46
CA ILE A 365 11.79 20.14 -7.15
C ILE A 365 11.91 19.06 -8.22
N PRO A 366 12.96 19.06 -9.06
CA PRO A 366 13.13 17.99 -10.03
C PRO A 366 13.37 16.69 -9.27
N ALA A 367 12.46 15.73 -9.44
CA ALA A 367 12.67 14.37 -8.98
C ALA A 367 13.91 13.83 -9.69
N LYS A 368 14.91 13.42 -8.92
CA LYS A 368 16.09 12.75 -9.48
C LYS A 368 15.61 11.41 -10.02
N GLN A 369 15.59 11.26 -11.34
CA GLN A 369 15.39 9.97 -11.99
C GLN A 369 16.53 9.07 -11.54
N LEU A 370 16.23 8.07 -10.72
CA LEU A 370 17.14 6.96 -10.50
C LEU A 370 16.99 6.08 -11.74
N ASP A 371 18.05 5.94 -12.52
CA ASP A 371 18.10 4.96 -13.59
C ASP A 371 17.87 3.57 -12.94
N SER A 372 16.70 2.99 -13.20
CA SER A 372 16.42 1.61 -12.79
C SER A 372 17.38 0.71 -13.55
N PHE A 373 18.24 -0.03 -12.85
CA PHE A 373 19.02 -1.08 -13.48
C PHE A 373 18.06 -2.10 -14.09
N PRO A 374 18.13 -2.37 -15.41
CA PRO A 374 17.21 -3.29 -16.06
C PRO A 374 17.38 -4.69 -15.45
N GLU A 375 16.28 -5.26 -14.95
CA GLU A 375 16.30 -6.63 -14.45
C GLU A 375 16.46 -7.59 -15.64
N TYR A 376 17.54 -8.38 -15.63
CA TYR A 376 17.73 -9.45 -16.60
C TYR A 376 16.98 -10.70 -16.18
N HIS A 377 16.25 -11.30 -17.12
CA HIS A 377 15.57 -12.58 -16.94
C HIS A 377 16.18 -13.62 -17.88
N ALA A 378 16.59 -14.75 -17.32
CA ALA A 378 17.13 -15.87 -18.07
C ALA A 378 16.08 -16.44 -19.04
N PHE A 379 16.50 -16.86 -20.23
CA PHE A 379 15.60 -17.43 -21.23
C PHE A 379 16.16 -18.68 -21.90
N GLY A 380 15.26 -19.51 -22.43
CA GLY A 380 15.64 -20.75 -23.13
C GLY A 380 16.48 -21.68 -22.25
N THR A 381 17.61 -22.13 -22.79
CA THR A 381 18.55 -23.05 -22.12
C THR A 381 19.23 -22.44 -20.89
N GLU A 382 19.26 -21.10 -20.74
CA GLU A 382 19.83 -20.46 -19.54
C GLU A 382 19.08 -20.86 -18.27
N LYS A 383 17.76 -21.11 -18.36
CA LYS A 383 16.94 -21.54 -17.22
C LYS A 383 17.23 -22.97 -16.75
N LEU A 384 17.92 -23.76 -17.56
CA LEU A 384 18.23 -25.16 -17.27
C LEU A 384 19.64 -25.33 -16.70
N ARG A 385 20.46 -24.27 -16.66
CA ARG A 385 21.81 -24.35 -16.12
C ARG A 385 21.77 -24.60 -14.61
N GLN A 386 22.49 -25.62 -14.16
CA GLN A 386 22.53 -25.99 -12.76
C GLN A 386 23.57 -25.19 -11.97
N VAL A 387 24.63 -24.73 -12.63
CA VAL A 387 25.65 -23.85 -12.03
C VAL A 387 25.86 -22.60 -12.88
N LEU A 388 25.99 -21.45 -12.23
CA LEU A 388 26.29 -20.17 -12.89
C LEU A 388 27.37 -19.41 -12.14
N PRO A 389 28.47 -18.98 -12.79
CA PRO A 389 29.37 -17.99 -12.20
C PRO A 389 28.68 -16.63 -12.13
N PHE A 390 29.03 -15.81 -11.13
CA PHE A 390 28.45 -14.47 -10.97
C PHE A 390 28.57 -13.58 -12.22
N GLY A 391 29.65 -13.74 -13.00
CA GLY A 391 29.88 -13.00 -14.24
C GLY A 391 28.94 -13.37 -15.40
N HIS A 392 28.19 -14.48 -15.30
CA HIS A 392 27.23 -14.86 -16.33
C HIS A 392 25.93 -14.06 -16.17
N ARG A 393 25.44 -13.42 -17.24
CA ARG A 393 24.24 -12.54 -17.20
C ARG A 393 22.99 -13.20 -16.59
N ALA A 394 22.78 -14.50 -16.85
CA ALA A 394 21.66 -15.26 -16.28
C ALA A 394 21.71 -15.35 -14.75
N CYS A 395 22.88 -15.13 -14.14
CA CYS A 395 23.04 -15.08 -12.70
C CYS A 395 22.35 -13.85 -12.08
N GLN A 396 21.90 -12.87 -12.88
CA GLN A 396 21.15 -11.69 -12.40
C GLN A 396 19.64 -11.94 -12.25
N ASP A 397 19.16 -13.12 -12.69
CA ASP A 397 17.75 -13.53 -12.59
C ASP A 397 17.47 -14.12 -11.20
N LYS A 398 16.62 -13.42 -10.43
CA LYS A 398 16.21 -13.80 -9.08
C LYS A 398 15.45 -15.14 -9.03
N LEU A 399 14.75 -15.51 -10.11
CA LEU A 399 14.04 -16.80 -10.16
C LEU A 399 15.00 -17.98 -10.34
N LEU A 400 16.18 -17.74 -10.91
CA LEU A 400 17.18 -18.76 -11.17
C LEU A 400 18.23 -18.85 -10.05
N THR A 401 18.58 -17.72 -9.44
CA THR A 401 19.72 -17.63 -8.51
C THR A 401 19.35 -17.11 -7.11
N GLY A 402 18.06 -16.89 -6.87
CA GLY A 402 17.57 -16.30 -5.62
C GLY A 402 17.97 -14.83 -5.46
N GLY A 403 17.59 -14.24 -4.32
CA GLY A 403 17.85 -12.83 -4.03
C GLY A 403 19.35 -12.49 -3.95
N LYS A 404 20.10 -13.23 -3.14
CA LYS A 404 21.53 -12.96 -2.87
C LYS A 404 22.39 -13.18 -4.10
N GLY A 405 22.19 -14.31 -4.79
CA GLY A 405 22.91 -14.64 -6.02
C GLY A 405 22.71 -13.58 -7.10
N ALA A 406 21.45 -13.17 -7.33
CA ALA A 406 21.12 -12.12 -8.29
C ALA A 406 21.74 -10.77 -7.94
N ASN A 407 21.70 -10.38 -6.67
CA ASN A 407 22.27 -9.11 -6.22
C ASN A 407 23.82 -9.12 -6.31
N LEU A 408 24.50 -10.22 -6.01
CA LEU A 408 25.95 -10.35 -6.18
C LEU A 408 26.37 -10.26 -7.65
N ALA A 409 25.66 -10.96 -8.54
CA ALA A 409 25.90 -10.88 -9.98
C ALA A 409 25.65 -9.48 -10.54
N ARG A 410 24.61 -8.78 -10.05
CA ARG A 410 24.35 -7.38 -10.39
C ARG A 410 25.49 -6.49 -9.90
N LEU A 411 25.91 -6.61 -8.65
CA LEU A 411 27.02 -5.82 -8.12
C LEU A 411 28.30 -6.02 -8.94
N GLN A 412 28.62 -7.26 -9.34
CA GLN A 412 29.76 -7.54 -10.19
C GLN A 412 29.63 -6.94 -11.60
N ALA A 413 28.41 -6.83 -12.14
CA ALA A 413 28.16 -6.25 -13.46
C ALA A 413 28.24 -4.71 -13.49
N ILE A 414 28.14 -4.04 -12.34
CA ILE A 414 27.87 -2.60 -12.26
C ILE A 414 29.14 -1.72 -12.29
N THR A 415 30.36 -2.19 -11.95
CA THR A 415 31.53 -1.29 -11.94
C THR A 415 32.91 -1.99 -11.78
N ASN A 416 33.98 -1.25 -12.12
CA ASN A 416 35.39 -1.54 -11.86
C ASN A 416 35.92 -0.99 -10.50
N ASP A 417 35.10 -0.26 -9.74
CA ASP A 417 35.52 0.56 -8.59
C ASP A 417 35.38 -0.14 -7.23
N PHE A 418 34.70 -1.28 -7.18
CA PHE A 418 34.64 -2.12 -5.98
C PHE A 418 34.78 -3.60 -6.33
N HIS A 419 35.29 -4.38 -5.37
CA HIS A 419 35.60 -5.78 -5.57
C HIS A 419 34.53 -6.67 -4.95
N VAL A 420 33.84 -7.46 -5.79
CA VAL A 420 33.00 -8.57 -5.35
C VAL A 420 33.84 -9.84 -5.44
N PRO A 421 34.07 -10.57 -4.31
CA PRO A 421 34.81 -11.83 -4.36
C PRO A 421 34.16 -12.80 -5.35
N PRO A 422 34.95 -13.51 -6.18
CA PRO A 422 34.43 -14.40 -7.18
C PRO A 422 33.66 -15.56 -6.56
N GLY A 423 32.69 -16.09 -7.30
CA GLY A 423 31.85 -17.16 -6.82
C GLY A 423 30.90 -17.67 -7.89
N ILE A 424 30.18 -18.71 -7.51
CA ILE A 424 29.18 -19.40 -8.32
C ILE A 424 27.86 -19.48 -7.56
N VAL A 425 26.79 -19.75 -8.31
CA VAL A 425 25.47 -20.06 -7.77
C VAL A 425 25.07 -21.43 -8.29
N VAL A 426 24.80 -22.34 -7.37
CA VAL A 426 24.03 -23.56 -7.64
C VAL A 426 22.57 -23.14 -7.73
N THR A 427 21.99 -23.25 -8.93
CA THR A 427 20.74 -22.58 -9.28
C THR A 427 19.51 -23.28 -8.70
N THR A 428 18.37 -22.62 -8.80
CA THR A 428 17.07 -23.24 -8.51
C THR A 428 16.75 -24.41 -9.44
N ALA A 429 17.30 -24.44 -10.66
CA ALA A 429 17.15 -25.56 -11.57
C ALA A 429 17.82 -26.83 -11.01
N ALA A 430 19.02 -26.69 -10.43
CA ALA A 430 19.73 -27.77 -9.76
C ALA A 430 18.91 -28.35 -8.59
N PHE A 431 18.35 -27.47 -7.76
CA PHE A 431 17.50 -27.88 -6.64
C PHE A 431 16.22 -28.59 -7.09
N ASN A 432 15.55 -28.05 -8.10
CA ASN A 432 14.31 -28.63 -8.63
C ASN A 432 14.57 -30.01 -9.26
N GLU A 433 15.64 -30.15 -10.03
CA GLU A 433 16.05 -31.45 -10.58
C GLU A 433 16.41 -32.45 -9.49
N HIS A 434 17.11 -32.00 -8.44
CA HIS A 434 17.42 -32.83 -7.28
C HIS A 434 16.16 -33.35 -6.58
N ILE A 435 15.13 -32.52 -6.41
CA ILE A 435 13.83 -32.96 -5.90
C ILE A 435 13.16 -33.96 -6.84
N GLU A 436 13.16 -33.68 -8.15
CA GLU A 436 12.49 -34.53 -9.14
C GLU A 436 13.07 -35.94 -9.23
N VAL A 437 14.39 -36.10 -9.09
CA VAL A 437 15.06 -37.41 -9.12
C VAL A 437 14.89 -38.18 -7.80
N ASN A 438 14.61 -37.49 -6.68
CA ASN A 438 14.43 -38.11 -5.36
C ASN A 438 12.94 -38.19 -4.97
N SER A 439 12.28 -39.29 -5.34
CA SER A 439 10.82 -39.47 -5.15
C SER A 439 10.35 -39.28 -3.70
N SER A 440 11.11 -39.76 -2.71
CA SER A 440 10.75 -39.59 -1.28
C SER A 440 10.75 -38.12 -0.84
N ILE A 441 11.70 -37.31 -1.33
CA ILE A 441 11.74 -35.87 -1.05
C ILE A 441 10.53 -35.19 -1.69
N LYS A 442 10.24 -35.53 -2.95
CA LYS A 442 9.11 -35.00 -3.70
C LYS A 442 7.78 -35.30 -3.01
N GLU A 443 7.58 -36.53 -2.55
CA GLU A 443 6.38 -36.95 -1.82
C GLU A 443 6.24 -36.20 -0.49
N ALA A 444 7.32 -36.06 0.29
CA ALA A 444 7.29 -35.31 1.54
C ALA A 444 6.98 -33.81 1.32
N ILE A 445 7.54 -33.19 0.27
CA ILE A 445 7.21 -31.81 -0.11
C ILE A 445 5.73 -31.67 -0.53
N GLN A 446 5.15 -32.66 -1.22
CA GLN A 446 3.72 -32.65 -1.57
C GLN A 446 2.81 -32.73 -0.33
N LEU A 447 3.24 -33.43 0.72
CA LEU A 447 2.54 -33.43 2.01
C LEU A 447 2.57 -32.05 2.67
N LEU A 448 3.69 -31.33 2.56
CA LEU A 448 3.86 -29.98 3.08
C LEU A 448 2.89 -28.96 2.42
N ASP A 449 2.58 -29.15 1.14
CA ASP A 449 1.68 -28.26 0.39
C ASP A 449 0.18 -28.42 0.75
N GLN A 450 -0.17 -29.39 1.61
CA GLN A 450 -1.56 -29.59 2.03
C GLN A 450 -2.04 -28.50 3.02
N CYS A 451 -3.18 -27.88 2.72
CA CYS A 451 -3.78 -26.83 3.56
C CYS A 451 -4.52 -27.38 4.80
N GLY A 452 -4.60 -26.55 5.86
CA GLY A 452 -5.51 -26.76 7.00
C GLY A 452 -5.02 -27.71 8.09
N LYS A 453 -3.72 -28.01 8.14
CA LYS A 453 -3.12 -28.92 9.12
C LYS A 453 -2.63 -28.19 10.39
N SER A 454 -2.42 -28.95 11.47
CA SER A 454 -1.89 -28.44 12.74
C SER A 454 -0.45 -27.94 12.60
N ALA A 455 0.04 -27.13 13.55
CA ALA A 455 1.44 -26.69 13.56
C ALA A 455 2.41 -27.87 13.69
N ASP A 456 2.08 -28.84 14.55
CA ASP A 456 2.89 -30.05 14.78
C ASP A 456 3.06 -30.89 13.51
N TYR A 457 2.03 -30.94 12.64
CA TYR A 457 2.11 -31.65 11.36
C TYR A 457 3.16 -31.05 10.42
N TYR A 458 3.17 -29.72 10.27
CA TYR A 458 4.15 -29.05 9.40
C TYR A 458 5.58 -29.18 9.94
N GLU A 459 5.73 -29.23 11.26
CA GLU A 459 7.03 -29.47 11.89
C GLU A 459 7.54 -30.89 11.62
N GLU A 460 6.68 -31.89 11.78
CA GLU A 460 7.03 -33.30 11.52
C GLU A 460 7.43 -33.51 10.06
N VAL A 461 6.61 -33.01 9.13
CA VAL A 461 6.89 -33.08 7.68
C VAL A 461 8.14 -32.28 7.32
N GLY A 462 8.34 -31.09 7.90
CA GLY A 462 9.54 -30.27 7.68
C GLY A 462 10.82 -30.98 8.10
N LYS A 463 10.79 -31.62 9.28
CA LYS A 463 11.91 -32.42 9.80
C LYS A 463 12.20 -33.65 8.95
N GLU A 464 11.17 -34.30 8.43
CA GLU A 464 11.32 -35.41 7.49
C GLU A 464 12.02 -34.95 6.20
N ILE A 465 11.57 -33.84 5.61
CA ILE A 465 12.19 -33.26 4.40
C ILE A 465 13.66 -32.89 4.66
N GLU A 466 13.95 -32.28 5.82
CA GLU A 466 15.32 -31.92 6.23
C GLU A 466 16.24 -33.15 6.25
N GLN A 467 15.80 -34.23 6.90
CA GLN A 467 16.57 -35.48 6.98
C GLN A 467 16.77 -36.14 5.62
N LEU A 468 15.74 -36.14 4.77
CA LEU A 468 15.84 -36.69 3.42
C LEU A 468 16.81 -35.90 2.54
N LEU A 469 16.78 -34.56 2.61
CA LEU A 469 17.72 -33.70 1.88
C LEU A 469 19.17 -33.92 2.34
N ILE A 470 19.42 -33.99 3.64
CA ILE A 470 20.75 -34.25 4.19
C ILE A 470 21.26 -35.64 3.78
N GLY A 471 20.40 -36.65 3.80
CA GLY A 471 20.72 -38.03 3.43
C GLY A 471 20.83 -38.29 1.93
N SER A 472 20.31 -37.39 1.09
CA SER A 472 20.31 -37.55 -0.37
C SER A 472 21.70 -37.41 -0.99
N LYS A 473 21.90 -38.04 -2.15
CA LYS A 473 23.12 -37.90 -2.94
C LYS A 473 22.90 -36.89 -4.06
N VAL A 474 23.76 -35.88 -4.12
CA VAL A 474 23.83 -34.95 -5.25
C VAL A 474 24.38 -35.71 -6.46
N SER A 475 23.85 -35.44 -7.65
CA SER A 475 24.30 -36.14 -8.87
C SER A 475 25.78 -35.87 -9.15
N GLU A 476 26.49 -36.87 -9.67
CA GLU A 476 27.90 -36.70 -10.08
C GLU A 476 28.05 -35.60 -11.14
N TYR A 477 27.06 -35.46 -12.03
CA TYR A 477 27.00 -34.40 -13.02
C TYR A 477 27.04 -33.01 -12.37
N LEU A 478 26.14 -32.72 -11.43
CA LEU A 478 26.08 -31.45 -10.72
C LEU A 478 27.37 -31.20 -9.94
N TRP A 479 27.88 -32.22 -9.25
CA TRP A 479 29.10 -32.07 -8.47
C TRP A 479 30.33 -31.76 -9.33
N ASN A 480 30.44 -32.39 -10.51
CA ASN A 480 31.50 -32.08 -11.46
C ASN A 480 31.35 -30.67 -12.03
N GLU A 481 30.14 -30.22 -12.35
CA GLU A 481 29.86 -28.86 -12.82
C GLU A 481 30.22 -27.81 -11.74
N ILE A 482 29.92 -28.10 -10.47
CA ILE A 482 30.32 -27.25 -9.34
C ILE A 482 31.85 -27.11 -9.30
N LYS A 483 32.60 -28.21 -9.35
CA LYS A 483 34.07 -28.19 -9.32
C LYS A 483 34.69 -27.46 -10.51
N GLU A 484 34.09 -27.61 -11.69
CA GLU A 484 34.57 -26.96 -12.90
C GLU A 484 34.52 -25.43 -12.80
N TRP A 485 33.44 -24.90 -12.21
CA TRP A 485 33.22 -23.45 -12.10
C TRP A 485 33.72 -22.84 -10.78
N LEU A 486 34.06 -23.65 -9.78
CA LEU A 486 34.49 -23.18 -8.47
C LEU A 486 35.85 -22.45 -8.58
N PRO A 487 35.94 -21.17 -8.17
CA PRO A 487 37.21 -20.45 -8.16
C PRO A 487 38.16 -21.06 -7.13
N ASN A 488 39.46 -21.16 -7.42
CA ASN A 488 40.44 -21.69 -6.46
C ASN A 488 40.58 -20.78 -5.21
N SER A 489 40.29 -21.32 -4.04
CA SER A 489 40.44 -20.69 -2.72
C SER A 489 40.62 -21.74 -1.63
N GLU A 490 41.26 -21.36 -0.52
CA GLU A 490 41.34 -22.18 0.69
C GLU A 490 39.99 -22.26 1.41
N TYR A 491 39.24 -21.16 1.41
CA TYR A 491 37.96 -21.03 2.12
C TYR A 491 36.86 -20.42 1.24
N TYR A 492 35.65 -20.89 1.50
CA TYR A 492 34.43 -20.48 0.83
C TYR A 492 33.31 -20.16 1.83
N ALA A 493 32.42 -19.25 1.44
CA ALA A 493 31.13 -19.04 2.06
C ALA A 493 30.06 -19.76 1.23
N VAL A 494 29.31 -20.67 1.86
CA VAL A 494 28.19 -21.39 1.26
C VAL A 494 26.89 -20.85 1.86
N ARG A 495 26.13 -20.08 1.07
CA ARG A 495 25.03 -19.23 1.56
C ARG A 495 23.73 -19.59 0.86
N SER A 496 22.65 -19.79 1.62
CA SER A 496 21.31 -19.91 1.05
C SER A 496 20.94 -18.68 0.22
N SER A 497 20.25 -18.90 -0.90
CA SER A 497 19.68 -17.85 -1.75
C SER A 497 18.32 -18.34 -2.25
N ALA A 498 17.32 -18.31 -1.38
CA ALA A 498 15.96 -18.74 -1.73
C ALA A 498 15.27 -17.73 -2.64
N VAL A 499 14.39 -18.22 -3.52
CA VAL A 499 13.51 -17.33 -4.28
C VAL A 499 12.54 -16.66 -3.32
N GLY A 500 12.49 -15.34 -3.36
CA GLY A 500 11.67 -14.55 -2.43
C GLY A 500 12.31 -14.27 -1.05
N GLU A 501 13.56 -14.68 -0.81
CA GLU A 501 14.31 -14.38 0.44
C GLU A 501 14.59 -12.88 0.63
N ASP A 502 14.98 -12.20 -0.45
CA ASP A 502 15.27 -10.76 -0.50
C ASP A 502 14.14 -9.99 -1.22
N GLY A 503 12.89 -10.36 -0.93
CA GLY A 503 11.73 -9.64 -1.43
C GLY A 503 11.67 -8.22 -0.87
N ALA A 504 11.07 -7.29 -1.63
CA ALA A 504 10.82 -5.92 -1.16
C ALA A 504 9.92 -5.87 0.08
N ASP A 505 9.15 -6.95 0.32
CA ASP A 505 8.10 -7.01 1.34
C ASP A 505 8.57 -7.61 2.68
N LEU A 506 9.57 -8.51 2.67
CA LEU A 506 10.09 -9.20 3.87
C LEU A 506 11.53 -9.70 3.59
N SER A 507 12.49 -9.26 4.40
CA SER A 507 13.83 -9.87 4.43
C SER A 507 13.77 -11.07 5.37
N SER A 508 13.96 -12.30 4.87
CA SER A 508 14.20 -13.48 5.72
C SER A 508 15.62 -13.47 6.31
N ALA A 509 16.13 -12.28 6.67
CA ALA A 509 17.47 -12.07 7.16
C ALA A 509 17.69 -12.91 8.43
N GLY A 510 18.66 -13.82 8.37
CA GLY A 510 19.09 -14.64 9.51
C GLY A 510 18.29 -15.91 9.79
N GLN A 511 17.34 -16.31 8.93
CA GLN A 511 16.58 -17.56 9.14
C GLN A 511 17.07 -18.75 8.33
N LEU A 512 17.67 -18.50 7.17
CA LEU A 512 18.29 -19.52 6.34
C LEU A 512 19.79 -19.59 6.60
N GLU A 513 20.35 -20.78 6.46
CA GLU A 513 21.72 -21.05 6.88
C GLU A 513 22.76 -20.50 5.91
N SER A 514 23.84 -19.98 6.49
CA SER A 514 25.05 -19.60 5.79
C SER A 514 26.23 -20.21 6.52
N TYR A 515 27.06 -20.95 5.82
CA TYR A 515 28.26 -21.59 6.35
C TYR A 515 29.47 -20.82 5.85
N LEU A 516 30.23 -20.24 6.78
CA LEU A 516 31.48 -19.56 6.47
C LEU A 516 32.66 -20.51 6.66
N ASP A 517 33.83 -20.09 6.17
CA ASP A 517 35.09 -20.80 6.43
C ASP A 517 35.10 -22.26 5.94
N VAL A 518 34.31 -22.56 4.91
CA VAL A 518 34.12 -23.91 4.37
C VAL A 518 35.28 -24.27 3.46
N VAL A 519 35.91 -25.42 3.67
CA VAL A 519 36.90 -25.98 2.75
C VAL A 519 36.22 -26.73 1.60
N GLU A 520 36.89 -26.87 0.45
CA GLU A 520 36.30 -27.46 -0.76
C GLU A 520 35.60 -28.81 -0.52
N ASN A 521 36.23 -29.69 0.27
CA ASN A 521 35.71 -31.02 0.59
C ASN A 521 34.38 -31.00 1.35
N ASP A 522 34.08 -29.91 2.08
CA ASP A 522 32.88 -29.78 2.89
C ASP A 522 31.72 -29.12 2.11
N ILE A 523 31.98 -28.50 0.95
CA ILE A 523 30.98 -27.80 0.12
C ILE A 523 29.80 -28.73 -0.20
N TYR A 524 30.09 -29.99 -0.53
CA TYR A 524 29.06 -30.99 -0.86
C TYR A 524 28.03 -31.14 0.28
N GLU A 525 28.49 -31.24 1.52
CA GLU A 525 27.61 -31.36 2.68
C GLU A 525 26.93 -30.02 3.01
N LYS A 526 27.65 -28.90 2.92
CA LYS A 526 27.08 -27.57 3.18
C LYS A 526 25.99 -27.18 2.17
N LEU A 527 26.12 -27.60 0.91
CA LEU A 527 25.09 -27.41 -0.12
C LEU A 527 23.76 -28.06 0.31
N LYS A 528 23.80 -29.34 0.72
CA LYS A 528 22.61 -30.06 1.19
C LYS A 528 22.03 -29.42 2.45
N LEU A 529 22.88 -29.00 3.38
CA LEU A 529 22.44 -28.33 4.60
C LEU A 529 21.77 -26.98 4.33
N CYS A 530 22.26 -26.22 3.34
CA CYS A 530 21.58 -25.02 2.87
C CYS A 530 20.18 -25.38 2.35
N TRP A 531 20.05 -26.36 1.44
CA TRP A 531 18.73 -26.80 0.94
C TRP A 531 17.80 -27.28 2.06
N ALA A 532 18.32 -28.03 3.01
CA ALA A 532 17.58 -28.53 4.16
C ALA A 532 17.10 -27.39 5.08
N SER A 533 17.89 -26.32 5.24
CA SER A 533 17.51 -25.15 6.05
C SER A 533 16.21 -24.50 5.60
N ASN A 534 15.82 -24.66 4.32
CA ASN A 534 14.56 -24.17 3.77
C ASN A 534 13.31 -24.75 4.43
N PHE A 535 13.44 -25.90 5.13
CA PHE A 535 12.34 -26.68 5.70
C PHE A 535 12.39 -26.76 7.23
N ARG A 536 13.25 -25.97 7.88
CA ARG A 536 13.31 -25.91 9.33
C ARG A 536 12.03 -25.34 9.93
N ARG A 537 11.75 -25.73 11.18
CA ARG A 537 10.55 -25.33 11.93
C ARG A 537 10.35 -23.82 11.91
N GLU A 538 11.41 -23.05 12.17
CA GLU A 538 11.35 -21.58 12.28
C GLU A 538 11.01 -20.95 10.94
N VAL A 539 11.61 -21.44 9.85
CA VAL A 539 11.40 -20.97 8.47
C VAL A 539 9.99 -21.29 7.99
N LEU A 540 9.52 -22.53 8.22
CA LEU A 540 8.15 -22.94 7.86
C LEU A 540 7.10 -22.16 8.65
N ASN A 541 7.30 -21.98 9.96
CA ASN A 541 6.40 -21.18 10.79
C ASN A 541 6.37 -19.71 10.36
N TYR A 542 7.53 -19.14 10.04
CA TYR A 542 7.60 -17.79 9.51
C TYR A 542 6.79 -17.70 8.21
N ARG A 543 7.10 -18.52 7.21
CA ARG A 543 6.41 -18.51 5.92
C ARG A 543 4.90 -18.68 6.06
N LYS A 544 4.45 -19.61 6.89
CA LYS A 544 3.02 -19.82 7.19
C LYS A 544 2.37 -18.58 7.80
N ASN A 545 3.02 -17.95 8.79
CA ASN A 545 2.49 -16.77 9.47
C ASN A 545 2.40 -15.53 8.55
N TYR A 546 3.23 -15.48 7.50
CA TYR A 546 3.27 -14.39 6.53
C TYR A 546 2.67 -14.77 5.16
N GLY A 547 2.01 -15.94 5.04
CA GLY A 547 1.35 -16.39 3.81
C GLY A 547 2.29 -16.65 2.62
N GLN A 548 3.57 -16.93 2.89
CA GLN A 548 4.57 -17.28 1.87
C GLN A 548 4.47 -18.75 1.48
N GLN A 549 4.96 -19.08 0.28
CA GLN A 549 5.12 -20.47 -0.16
C GLN A 549 6.01 -21.23 0.82
N LEU A 550 5.61 -22.42 1.24
CA LEU A 550 6.34 -23.21 2.25
C LEU A 550 7.59 -23.89 1.66
N ASN A 551 7.58 -24.19 0.36
CA ASN A 551 8.61 -24.92 -0.39
C ASN A 551 9.19 -24.12 -1.59
N PRO A 552 9.63 -22.86 -1.43
CA PRO A 552 10.19 -22.11 -2.55
C PRO A 552 11.45 -22.81 -3.06
N SER A 553 11.67 -22.75 -4.38
CA SER A 553 12.93 -23.20 -4.96
C SER A 553 14.09 -22.41 -4.38
N MET A 554 15.22 -23.09 -4.14
CA MET A 554 16.35 -22.50 -3.44
C MET A 554 17.64 -22.63 -4.24
N ALA A 555 18.29 -21.50 -4.50
CA ALA A 555 19.66 -21.48 -4.97
C ALA A 555 20.64 -21.44 -3.79
N VAL A 556 21.91 -21.76 -4.05
CA VAL A 556 22.99 -21.69 -3.06
C VAL A 556 24.17 -20.96 -3.68
N VAL A 557 24.59 -19.89 -3.02
CA VAL A 557 25.77 -19.10 -3.39
C VAL A 557 27.01 -19.75 -2.78
N ILE A 558 28.03 -20.00 -3.59
CA ILE A 558 29.35 -20.44 -3.13
C ILE A 558 30.35 -19.36 -3.53
N GLN A 559 30.90 -18.64 -2.56
CA GLN A 559 31.72 -17.46 -2.78
C GLN A 559 33.08 -17.60 -2.10
N VAL A 560 34.15 -17.15 -2.75
CA VAL A 560 35.49 -17.09 -2.14
C VAL A 560 35.47 -16.20 -0.91
N MET A 561 36.13 -16.65 0.17
CA MET A 561 36.19 -15.93 1.44
C MET A 561 37.65 -15.64 1.82
N ASP A 562 37.92 -14.40 2.25
CA ASP A 562 39.18 -14.01 2.89
C ASP A 562 38.94 -13.86 4.40
N ARG A 563 39.83 -14.44 5.20
CA ARG A 563 39.78 -14.39 6.68
C ARG A 563 40.46 -13.15 7.24
N ASN A 564 41.23 -12.44 6.42
CA ASN A 564 42.05 -11.32 6.88
C ASN A 564 41.31 -10.00 6.68
N GLY A 565 41.15 -9.24 7.76
CA GLY A 565 40.76 -7.83 7.67
C GLY A 565 39.64 -7.41 8.61
N VAL A 566 38.83 -6.49 8.11
CA VAL A 566 37.69 -5.88 8.81
C VAL A 566 36.45 -6.19 8.00
N ALA A 567 35.43 -6.72 8.65
CA ALA A 567 34.14 -6.95 8.06
C ALA A 567 33.12 -5.96 8.66
N GLY A 568 32.01 -5.75 7.96
CA GLY A 568 31.04 -4.75 8.39
C GLY A 568 29.70 -4.83 7.66
N VAL A 569 28.73 -4.10 8.20
CA VAL A 569 27.43 -3.85 7.58
C VAL A 569 27.29 -2.35 7.41
N MET A 570 26.94 -1.91 6.19
CA MET A 570 26.69 -0.51 5.88
C MET A 570 25.22 -0.29 5.54
N PHE A 571 24.60 0.69 6.19
CA PHE A 571 23.30 1.22 5.84
C PHE A 571 23.46 2.58 5.17
N THR A 572 22.97 2.70 3.94
CA THR A 572 23.09 3.95 3.14
C THR A 572 22.16 5.08 3.61
N ALA A 573 21.29 4.78 4.57
CA ALA A 573 20.46 5.69 5.34
C ALA A 573 20.48 5.19 6.79
N ASN A 574 20.46 6.09 7.77
CA ASN A 574 20.52 5.68 9.17
C ASN A 574 19.29 4.81 9.52
N PRO A 575 19.49 3.55 9.99
CA PRO A 575 18.40 2.60 10.18
C PRO A 575 17.50 2.92 11.40
N VAL A 576 17.94 3.81 12.29
CA VAL A 576 17.22 4.19 13.51
C VAL A 576 16.27 5.37 13.26
N ASN A 577 16.78 6.42 12.60
CA ASN A 577 16.05 7.67 12.37
C ASN A 577 15.59 7.87 10.90
N LEU A 578 15.98 6.98 9.99
CA LEU A 578 15.71 7.01 8.55
C LEU A 578 16.35 8.19 7.79
N ASP A 579 17.34 8.87 8.38
CA ASP A 579 18.05 9.96 7.73
C ASP A 579 18.89 9.44 6.56
N ARG A 580 18.49 9.78 5.33
CA ARG A 580 19.22 9.46 4.10
C ARG A 580 20.48 10.32 3.90
N GLY A 581 20.61 11.39 4.68
CA GLY A 581 21.79 12.23 4.80
C GLY A 581 22.91 11.60 5.62
N GLU A 582 22.64 10.48 6.29
CA GLU A 582 23.60 9.80 7.16
C GLU A 582 23.81 8.34 6.72
N ILE A 583 25.05 7.95 6.54
CA ILE A 583 25.47 6.57 6.29
C ILE A 583 25.97 6.00 7.61
N VAL A 584 25.47 4.84 8.01
CA VAL A 584 25.91 4.16 9.23
C VAL A 584 26.67 2.89 8.83
N ILE A 585 27.89 2.73 9.34
CA ILE A 585 28.76 1.58 9.08
C ILE A 585 29.10 0.94 10.41
N ASN A 586 28.72 -0.33 10.58
CA ASN A 586 29.16 -1.16 11.69
C ASN A 586 30.35 -1.99 11.22
N ALA A 587 31.48 -1.92 11.91
CA ALA A 587 32.71 -2.60 11.54
C ALA A 587 33.32 -3.38 12.71
N LEU A 588 33.88 -4.56 12.42
CA LEU A 588 34.59 -5.38 13.39
C LEU A 588 35.79 -6.04 12.71
N LYS A 589 36.89 -6.18 13.44
CA LYS A 589 38.03 -6.97 13.00
C LYS A 589 37.67 -8.45 13.00
N GLY A 590 38.00 -9.17 11.92
CA GLY A 590 37.66 -10.59 11.76
C GLY A 590 36.37 -10.81 10.96
N SER A 591 35.64 -11.89 11.26
CA SER A 591 34.49 -12.34 10.46
C SER A 591 33.27 -11.43 10.63
N GLY A 592 32.61 -11.11 9.51
CA GLY A 592 31.37 -10.34 9.49
C GLY A 592 30.17 -11.05 10.14
N GLU A 593 30.27 -12.36 10.37
CA GLU A 593 29.24 -13.13 11.06
C GLU A 593 29.05 -12.70 12.52
N LEU A 594 30.11 -12.25 13.19
CA LEU A 594 30.05 -11.78 14.57
C LEU A 594 29.15 -10.53 14.70
N ILE A 595 29.15 -9.69 13.65
CA ILE A 595 28.31 -8.49 13.56
C ILE A 595 26.86 -8.88 13.29
N VAL A 596 26.62 -9.79 12.34
CA VAL A 596 25.26 -10.20 11.95
C VAL A 596 24.57 -11.03 13.04
N SER A 597 25.33 -11.84 13.79
CA SER A 597 24.84 -12.60 14.95
C SER A 597 24.62 -11.75 16.21
N GLY A 598 25.18 -10.53 16.25
CA GLY A 598 25.13 -9.66 17.43
C GLY A 598 25.93 -10.18 18.63
N SER A 599 26.87 -11.10 18.40
CA SER A 599 27.69 -11.72 19.45
C SER A 599 28.84 -10.82 19.95
N THR A 600 29.15 -9.74 19.22
CA THR A 600 30.17 -8.76 19.59
C THR A 600 29.71 -7.37 19.21
N THR A 601 30.03 -6.37 20.03
CA THR A 601 29.72 -4.96 19.75
C THR A 601 30.70 -4.43 18.68
N PRO A 602 30.23 -4.08 17.47
CA PRO A 602 31.08 -3.50 16.43
C PRO A 602 31.36 -2.02 16.74
N ASP A 603 32.41 -1.48 16.12
CA ASP A 603 32.58 -0.04 16.02
C ASP A 603 31.50 0.54 15.10
N GLU A 604 30.89 1.65 15.51
CA GLU A 604 29.84 2.33 14.75
C GLU A 604 30.41 3.63 14.15
N ILE A 605 30.31 3.76 12.84
CA ILE A 605 30.84 4.90 12.09
C ILE A 605 29.69 5.59 11.38
N HIS A 606 29.49 6.86 11.70
CA HIS A 606 28.49 7.72 11.07
C HIS A 606 29.19 8.62 10.06
N VAL A 607 28.69 8.64 8.83
CA VAL A 607 29.20 9.49 7.76
C VAL A 607 28.08 10.40 7.25
N ASN A 608 28.27 11.71 7.38
CA ASN A 608 27.36 12.67 6.76
C ASN A 608 27.58 12.67 5.24
N ARG A 609 26.52 12.40 4.47
CA ARG A 609 26.58 12.26 3.02
C ARG A 609 26.92 13.57 2.29
N ILE A 610 26.62 14.73 2.87
CA ILE A 610 26.87 16.05 2.27
C ILE A 610 28.23 16.58 2.68
N SER A 611 28.47 16.72 3.99
CA SER A 611 29.72 17.30 4.49
C SER A 611 30.90 16.32 4.42
N ARG A 612 30.63 15.01 4.31
CA ARG A 612 31.60 13.91 4.43
C ARG A 612 32.28 13.84 5.79
N ASP A 613 31.71 14.52 6.79
CA ASP A 613 32.17 14.40 8.17
C ASP A 613 31.96 12.96 8.64
N VAL A 614 32.98 12.44 9.32
CA VAL A 614 32.99 11.08 9.86
C VAL A 614 33.06 11.17 11.38
N VAL A 615 32.08 10.58 12.06
CA VAL A 615 32.07 10.39 13.51
C VAL A 615 32.26 8.92 13.78
N ILE A 616 33.32 8.57 14.51
CA ILE A 616 33.64 7.18 14.86
C ILE A 616 33.34 6.98 16.34
N ASN A 617 32.35 6.14 16.63
CA ASN A 617 32.07 5.65 17.97
C ASN A 617 32.80 4.31 18.12
N LYS A 618 33.99 4.35 18.75
CA LYS A 618 34.70 3.12 19.12
C LYS A 618 33.98 2.46 20.29
N LEU A 619 33.47 1.27 20.03
CA LEU A 619 32.68 0.49 20.99
C LEU A 619 33.26 -0.92 21.16
N SER A 620 34.18 -1.34 20.29
CA SER A 620 34.95 -2.58 20.43
C SER A 620 36.23 -2.34 21.25
N ASP A 621 36.55 -3.28 22.14
CA ASP A 621 37.77 -3.29 22.98
C ASP A 621 39.04 -3.66 22.18
#